data_AF-A0A077FDY1-F1
#
_entry.id   AF-A0A077FDY1-F1
#
_cell.length_a   1.000
_cell.length_b   1.000
_cell.length_c   1.000
_cell.angle_alpha   90.00
_cell.angle_beta   90.00
_cell.angle_gamma   90.00
#
_symmetry.space_group_name_H-M   'P 1'
#
loop_
_entity.id
_entity.type
_entity.pdbx_description
1 polymer ?
#
loop_
_entity_poly.entity_id
_entity_poly.type
_entity_poly.pdbx_seq_one_letter_code
_entity_poly.pdbx_strand_id
1 'polypeptide(L)'
;MVTGEELFALAATKKGQKYVNVLVPKDNPNWNGPWDCAEFVSWVLFQKLKKLYGCIDNKGNPAITEAYSGAWVRDAKDGTLIASDESDAMLTAGVILIRKPPLPGRMGHVAISDGHGKTMEAAGTNLGVRAGNVSGRVWDHICRVPNVAYSSEARAPRLKPQPQFIRLQEPNIKSAKVKEIQNSLKALGIDPGKIDGEYGPHTTAAVIAFQATHRLVADGIVGPATARALKIEWP
;
A
#
# COMPACT_ATOMS: atom_id res chain seq x y z
N MET A 1 -25.78 -1.91 10.02
CA MET A 1 -24.70 -2.47 9.21
C MET A 1 -23.54 -1.49 9.30
N VAL A 2 -22.30 -1.95 9.50
CA VAL A 2 -21.14 -1.04 9.53
C VAL A 2 -21.01 -0.35 8.18
N THR A 3 -20.68 0.94 8.16
CA THR A 3 -20.47 1.69 6.90
C THR A 3 -18.99 1.88 6.56
N GLY A 4 -18.69 2.11 5.28
CA GLY A 4 -17.34 2.44 4.82
C GLY A 4 -16.78 3.70 5.47
N GLU A 5 -17.63 4.69 5.73
CA GLU A 5 -17.30 5.93 6.46
C GLU A 5 -16.92 5.62 7.91
N GLU A 6 -17.59 4.68 8.58
CA GLU A 6 -17.23 4.28 9.95
C GLU A 6 -15.88 3.56 10.01
N LEU A 7 -15.54 2.75 9.00
CA LEU A 7 -14.22 2.13 8.89
C LEU A 7 -13.14 3.21 8.74
N PHE A 8 -13.34 4.15 7.81
CA PHE A 8 -12.41 5.24 7.58
C PHE A 8 -12.29 6.16 8.80
N ALA A 9 -13.40 6.54 9.44
CA ALA A 9 -13.39 7.39 10.62
C ALA A 9 -12.54 6.79 11.74
N LEU A 10 -12.63 5.47 11.97
CA LEU A 10 -11.77 4.79 12.93
C LEU A 10 -10.29 4.85 12.52
N ALA A 11 -9.96 4.57 11.26
CA ALA A 11 -8.60 4.68 10.75
C ALA A 11 -8.03 6.11 10.94
N ALA A 12 -8.84 7.13 10.66
CA ALA A 12 -8.45 8.54 10.77
C ALA A 12 -8.08 8.95 12.22
N THR A 13 -8.67 8.32 13.24
CA THR A 13 -8.30 8.58 14.65
C THR A 13 -6.84 8.25 14.97
N LYS A 14 -6.18 7.44 14.13
CA LYS A 14 -4.81 6.98 14.36
C LYS A 14 -3.77 7.82 13.60
N LYS A 15 -4.20 8.84 12.84
CA LYS A 15 -3.31 9.75 12.11
C LYS A 15 -2.24 10.34 13.04
N GLY A 16 -0.99 10.33 12.58
CA GLY A 16 0.18 10.82 13.32
C GLY A 16 0.86 9.77 14.21
N GLN A 17 0.25 8.60 14.43
CA GLN A 17 0.87 7.53 15.22
C GLN A 17 2.06 6.89 14.49
N LYS A 18 3.00 6.31 15.25
CA LYS A 18 4.27 5.79 14.73
C LYS A 18 4.08 4.53 13.89
N TYR A 19 4.93 4.38 12.88
CA TYR A 19 5.06 3.15 12.11
C TYR A 19 6.24 2.33 12.62
N VAL A 20 6.01 1.05 12.91
CA VAL A 20 7.04 0.05 13.22
C VAL A 20 6.53 -1.28 12.69
N ASN A 21 7.41 -2.08 12.09
CA ASN A 21 7.05 -3.45 11.75
C ASN A 21 6.82 -4.24 13.05
N VAL A 22 5.55 -4.49 13.38
CA VAL A 22 5.11 -5.05 14.65
C VAL A 22 3.84 -5.86 14.43
N LEU A 23 3.70 -6.94 15.19
CA LEU A 23 2.43 -7.63 15.29
C LEU A 23 1.44 -6.82 16.11
N VAL A 24 0.24 -6.58 15.59
CA VAL A 24 -0.81 -5.85 16.31
C VAL A 24 -1.87 -6.82 16.85
N PRO A 25 -2.22 -6.80 18.15
CA PRO A 25 -3.36 -7.57 18.66
C PRO A 25 -4.67 -6.96 18.15
N LYS A 26 -5.31 -7.61 17.15
CA LYS A 26 -6.50 -7.08 16.46
C LYS A 26 -7.69 -6.94 17.39
N ASP A 27 -7.77 -7.76 18.42
CA ASP A 27 -8.82 -7.78 19.43
C ASP A 27 -8.65 -6.73 20.54
N ASN A 28 -7.49 -6.05 20.62
CA ASN A 28 -7.27 -4.98 21.59
C ASN A 28 -7.81 -3.63 21.06
N PRO A 29 -8.98 -3.14 21.54
CA PRO A 29 -9.54 -1.85 21.08
C PRO A 29 -8.70 -0.65 21.55
N ASN A 30 -7.88 -0.82 22.58
CA ASN A 30 -7.08 0.24 23.19
C ASN A 30 -5.67 0.33 22.58
N TRP A 31 -5.37 -0.46 21.54
CA TRP A 31 -4.10 -0.34 20.84
C TRP A 31 -3.97 1.04 20.17
N ASN A 32 -2.85 1.72 20.46
CA ASN A 32 -2.54 3.07 19.99
C ASN A 32 -1.18 3.10 19.29
N GLY A 33 -0.92 2.07 18.50
CA GLY A 33 0.31 1.89 17.78
C GLY A 33 1.45 1.29 18.63
N PRO A 34 2.63 1.08 18.02
CA PRO A 34 2.94 1.43 16.63
C PRO A 34 2.23 0.52 15.61
N TRP A 35 2.33 0.88 14.34
CA TRP A 35 1.58 0.25 13.25
C TRP A 35 2.49 -0.28 12.13
N ASP A 36 2.12 -1.43 11.59
CA ASP A 36 2.43 -1.82 10.21
C ASP A 36 1.21 -1.53 9.29
N CYS A 37 1.41 -1.43 7.97
CA CYS A 37 0.37 -1.15 7.00
C CYS A 37 -0.74 -2.21 6.94
N ALA A 38 -0.38 -3.50 6.88
CA ALA A 38 -1.34 -4.59 6.83
C ALA A 38 -2.05 -4.72 8.18
N GLU A 39 -1.27 -4.62 9.26
CA GLU A 39 -1.78 -4.74 10.62
C GLU A 39 -2.75 -3.63 11.01
N PHE A 40 -2.46 -2.40 10.58
CA PHE A 40 -3.33 -1.25 10.77
C PHE A 40 -4.71 -1.48 10.15
N VAL A 41 -4.77 -1.89 8.88
CA VAL A 41 -6.04 -2.08 8.18
C VAL A 41 -6.78 -3.30 8.75
N SER A 42 -6.08 -4.40 9.07
CA SER A 42 -6.69 -5.58 9.70
C SER A 42 -7.28 -5.27 11.07
N TRP A 43 -6.59 -4.45 11.88
CA TRP A 43 -7.11 -3.98 13.17
C TRP A 43 -8.37 -3.13 12.99
N VAL A 44 -8.37 -2.15 12.06
CA VAL A 44 -9.55 -1.31 11.77
C VAL A 44 -10.77 -2.18 11.43
N LEU A 45 -10.60 -3.15 10.53
CA LEU A 45 -11.69 -4.05 10.13
C LEU A 45 -12.14 -4.92 11.29
N PHE A 46 -11.23 -5.48 12.07
CA PHE A 46 -11.60 -6.33 13.21
C PHE A 46 -12.37 -5.55 14.27
N GLN A 47 -11.99 -4.31 14.56
CA GLN A 47 -12.68 -3.49 15.55
C GLN A 47 -14.15 -3.25 15.20
N LYS A 48 -14.46 -3.07 13.91
CA LYS A 48 -15.81 -2.79 13.43
C LYS A 48 -16.61 -4.05 13.08
N LEU A 49 -15.97 -5.06 12.49
CA LEU A 49 -16.64 -6.23 11.92
C LEU A 49 -16.46 -7.51 12.74
N LYS A 50 -15.55 -7.53 13.73
CA LYS A 50 -15.19 -8.72 14.52
C LYS A 50 -14.78 -9.92 13.66
N LYS A 51 -14.22 -9.64 12.48
CA LYS A 51 -13.73 -10.62 11.52
C LYS A 51 -12.36 -10.21 11.03
N LEU A 52 -11.48 -11.20 10.87
CA LEU A 52 -10.12 -11.02 10.39
C LEU A 52 -10.09 -11.02 8.86
N TYR A 53 -9.27 -10.12 8.33
CA TYR A 53 -8.95 -9.98 6.92
C TYR A 53 -7.45 -9.70 6.80
N GLY A 54 -6.85 -10.17 5.71
CA GLY A 54 -5.43 -10.00 5.41
C GLY A 54 -4.47 -10.63 6.41
N CYS A 55 -4.97 -11.56 7.24
CA CYS A 55 -4.16 -12.31 8.22
C CYS A 55 -3.64 -13.60 7.61
N ILE A 56 -2.51 -14.15 8.06
CA ILE A 56 -2.03 -15.47 7.63
C ILE A 56 -3.15 -16.50 7.75
N ASP A 57 -3.85 -16.48 8.88
CA ASP A 57 -5.09 -17.21 9.11
C ASP A 57 -6.22 -16.27 9.55
N ASN A 58 -7.23 -16.11 8.69
CA ASN A 58 -8.42 -15.30 8.95
C ASN A 58 -9.42 -15.96 9.93
N LYS A 59 -9.16 -17.19 10.38
CA LYS A 59 -9.90 -17.89 11.44
C LYS A 59 -9.05 -18.06 12.71
N GLY A 60 -7.82 -17.56 12.70
CA GLY A 60 -6.87 -17.68 13.80
C GLY A 60 -7.23 -16.78 14.99
N ASN A 61 -6.39 -16.84 16.02
CA ASN A 61 -6.55 -16.01 17.21
C ASN A 61 -6.25 -14.52 16.89
N PRO A 62 -7.21 -13.60 17.03
CA PRO A 62 -7.02 -12.19 16.68
C PRO A 62 -5.94 -11.46 17.50
N ALA A 63 -5.58 -11.98 18.68
CA ALA A 63 -4.51 -11.41 19.50
C ALA A 63 -3.11 -11.62 18.90
N ILE A 64 -2.91 -12.67 18.10
CA ILE A 64 -1.59 -13.16 17.70
C ILE A 64 -1.47 -13.57 16.22
N THR A 65 -2.55 -13.56 15.45
CA THR A 65 -2.48 -13.84 14.00
C THR A 65 -1.84 -12.64 13.29
N GLU A 66 -0.82 -12.88 12.47
CA GLU A 66 -0.10 -11.83 11.75
C GLU A 66 -0.87 -11.42 10.50
N ALA A 67 -0.96 -10.11 10.22
CA ALA A 67 -1.38 -9.61 8.91
C ALA A 67 -0.20 -9.19 8.06
N TYR A 68 -0.29 -9.46 6.76
CA TYR A 68 0.73 -9.05 5.81
C TYR A 68 0.12 -8.87 4.41
N SER A 69 0.73 -8.03 3.59
CA SER A 69 0.18 -7.67 2.27
C SER A 69 -0.04 -8.87 1.33
N GLY A 70 0.67 -9.99 1.51
CA GLY A 70 0.42 -11.20 0.71
C GLY A 70 -0.87 -11.93 1.09
N ALA A 71 -1.25 -11.95 2.37
CA ALA A 71 -2.56 -12.44 2.80
C ALA A 71 -3.69 -11.54 2.31
N TRP A 72 -3.46 -10.22 2.27
CA TRP A 72 -4.41 -9.30 1.63
C TRP A 72 -4.59 -9.58 0.13
N VAL A 73 -3.51 -9.89 -0.60
CA VAL A 73 -3.59 -10.33 -2.00
C VAL A 73 -4.35 -11.65 -2.15
N ARG A 74 -4.16 -12.60 -1.22
CA ARG A 74 -4.93 -13.85 -1.20
C ARG A 74 -6.43 -13.54 -1.05
N ASP A 75 -6.80 -12.74 -0.05
CA ASP A 75 -8.19 -12.39 0.22
C ASP A 75 -8.85 -11.64 -0.95
N ALA A 76 -8.09 -10.83 -1.68
CA ALA A 76 -8.54 -10.15 -2.89
C ALA A 76 -8.80 -11.11 -4.07
N LYS A 77 -8.14 -12.28 -4.09
CA LYS A 77 -8.22 -13.26 -5.19
C LYS A 77 -9.18 -14.40 -4.93
N ASP A 78 -9.34 -14.81 -3.68
CA ASP A 78 -10.17 -15.96 -3.30
C ASP A 78 -11.65 -15.62 -3.06
N GLY A 79 -12.02 -14.35 -3.23
CA GLY A 79 -13.39 -13.85 -3.04
C GLY A 79 -13.73 -13.47 -1.60
N THR A 80 -12.77 -13.53 -0.67
CA THR A 80 -12.94 -13.00 0.69
C THR A 80 -13.22 -11.50 0.67
N LEU A 81 -12.61 -10.77 -0.27
CA LEU A 81 -12.91 -9.38 -0.58
C LEU A 81 -13.61 -9.27 -1.94
N ILE A 82 -14.40 -8.21 -2.11
CA ILE A 82 -15.17 -7.95 -3.33
C ILE A 82 -14.34 -7.03 -4.23
N ALA A 83 -13.99 -7.47 -5.43
CA ALA A 83 -13.19 -6.67 -6.37
C ALA A 83 -13.88 -5.33 -6.74
N SER A 84 -13.08 -4.28 -6.86
CA SER A 84 -13.50 -2.93 -7.24
C SER A 84 -12.40 -2.23 -8.06
N ASP A 85 -12.50 -0.92 -8.28
CA ASP A 85 -11.55 -0.13 -9.06
C ASP A 85 -11.15 1.20 -8.40
N GLU A 86 -10.21 1.89 -9.03
CA GLU A 86 -9.70 3.18 -8.55
C GLU A 86 -10.78 4.25 -8.49
N SER A 87 -11.75 4.24 -9.42
CA SER A 87 -12.82 5.25 -9.42
C SER A 87 -13.74 5.08 -8.21
N ASP A 88 -13.99 3.84 -7.80
CA ASP A 88 -14.70 3.54 -6.56
C ASP A 88 -13.91 4.00 -5.34
N ALA A 89 -12.61 3.66 -5.26
CA ALA A 89 -11.77 4.17 -4.17
C ALA A 89 -11.73 5.70 -4.12
N MET A 90 -11.77 6.39 -5.26
CA MET A 90 -11.78 7.86 -5.30
C MET A 90 -13.06 8.49 -4.76
N LEU A 91 -14.18 7.75 -4.69
CA LEU A 91 -15.51 8.27 -4.38
C LEU A 91 -16.16 7.63 -3.15
N THR A 92 -15.57 6.56 -2.63
CA THR A 92 -16.20 5.71 -1.61
C THR A 92 -15.23 5.45 -0.46
N ALA A 93 -15.62 5.87 0.74
CA ALA A 93 -14.84 5.62 1.96
C ALA A 93 -14.83 4.13 2.30
N GLY A 94 -13.73 3.65 2.90
CA GLY A 94 -13.63 2.27 3.38
C GLY A 94 -13.32 1.24 2.30
N VAL A 95 -13.09 1.65 1.05
CA VAL A 95 -12.50 0.79 0.01
C VAL A 95 -11.04 0.51 0.37
N ILE A 96 -10.62 -0.74 0.26
CA ILE A 96 -9.25 -1.18 0.57
C ILE A 96 -8.41 -1.17 -0.70
N LEU A 97 -7.22 -0.58 -0.61
CA LEU A 97 -6.24 -0.57 -1.70
C LEU A 97 -5.04 -1.41 -1.29
N ILE A 98 -4.67 -2.35 -2.16
CA ILE A 98 -3.66 -3.37 -1.88
C ILE A 98 -2.63 -3.32 -3.00
N ARG A 99 -1.38 -3.17 -2.60
CA ARG A 99 -0.22 -3.34 -3.46
C ARG A 99 0.47 -4.63 -3.11
N LYS A 100 0.67 -5.49 -4.11
CA LYS A 100 1.29 -6.80 -3.89
C LYS A 100 2.78 -6.63 -3.57
N PRO A 101 3.36 -7.50 -2.73
CA PRO A 101 4.80 -7.66 -2.66
C PRO A 101 5.43 -7.83 -4.06
N PRO A 102 6.51 -7.12 -4.40
CA PRO A 102 7.15 -7.25 -5.71
C PRO A 102 7.73 -8.65 -5.93
N LEU A 103 8.22 -9.29 -4.87
CA LEU A 103 8.75 -10.66 -4.85
C LEU A 103 8.39 -11.34 -3.51
N PRO A 104 8.51 -12.68 -3.41
CA PRO A 104 8.39 -13.39 -2.13
C PRO A 104 9.32 -12.80 -1.05
N GLY A 105 8.82 -12.69 0.17
CA GLY A 105 9.57 -12.11 1.30
C GLY A 105 9.77 -10.59 1.25
N ARG A 106 9.18 -9.89 0.27
CA ARG A 106 9.16 -8.42 0.23
C ARG A 106 7.86 -7.86 0.79
N MET A 107 7.90 -6.59 1.15
CA MET A 107 6.74 -5.87 1.69
C MET A 107 5.93 -5.27 0.54
N GLY A 108 4.61 -5.49 0.56
CA GLY A 108 3.65 -4.77 -0.27
C GLY A 108 3.18 -3.50 0.44
N HIS A 109 1.92 -3.12 0.25
CA HIS A 109 1.31 -2.02 1.00
C HIS A 109 -0.21 -2.18 1.06
N VAL A 110 -0.82 -1.73 2.15
CA VAL A 110 -2.28 -1.76 2.32
C VAL A 110 -2.75 -0.42 2.87
N ALA A 111 -3.87 0.08 2.34
CA ALA A 111 -4.45 1.35 2.73
C ALA A 111 -5.98 1.30 2.68
N ILE A 112 -6.63 2.25 3.37
CA ILE A 112 -8.08 2.44 3.35
C ILE A 112 -8.42 3.80 2.74
N SER A 113 -9.38 3.85 1.81
CA SER A 113 -9.79 5.09 1.15
C SER A 113 -10.62 6.00 2.05
N ASP A 114 -10.48 7.31 1.87
CA ASP A 114 -11.37 8.33 2.46
C ASP A 114 -12.61 8.63 1.59
N GLY A 115 -12.66 8.12 0.37
CA GLY A 115 -13.74 8.40 -0.59
C GLY A 115 -13.67 9.78 -1.26
N HIS A 116 -12.57 10.50 -1.10
CA HIS A 116 -12.29 11.81 -1.68
C HIS A 116 -10.92 11.84 -2.37
N GLY A 117 -10.44 10.66 -2.79
CA GLY A 117 -9.19 10.46 -3.50
C GLY A 117 -7.93 10.44 -2.64
N LYS A 118 -8.08 10.38 -1.32
CA LYS A 118 -6.98 10.12 -0.38
C LYS A 118 -7.12 8.75 0.25
N THR A 119 -6.04 8.34 0.90
CA THR A 119 -6.02 7.14 1.73
C THR A 119 -5.67 7.52 3.16
N MET A 120 -6.01 6.66 4.12
CA MET A 120 -5.34 6.60 5.42
C MET A 120 -4.48 5.33 5.47
N GLU A 121 -3.21 5.49 5.84
CA GLU A 121 -2.23 4.40 5.76
C GLU A 121 -1.10 4.57 6.77
N ALA A 122 -0.66 3.47 7.36
CA ALA A 122 0.63 3.42 8.05
C ALA A 122 1.73 3.31 6.97
N ALA A 123 2.44 4.40 6.72
CA ALA A 123 3.18 4.61 5.47
C ALA A 123 4.71 4.43 5.56
N GLY A 124 5.22 3.93 6.69
CA GLY A 124 6.65 3.74 6.93
C GLY A 124 7.20 4.60 8.07
N THR A 125 8.39 4.23 8.57
CA THR A 125 8.99 4.75 9.81
C THR A 125 9.08 6.29 9.88
N ASN A 126 9.45 6.93 8.77
CA ASN A 126 9.61 8.39 8.71
C ASN A 126 8.28 9.15 8.50
N LEU A 127 7.18 8.42 8.33
CA LEU A 127 5.90 8.95 7.88
C LEU A 127 4.77 8.69 8.88
N GLY A 128 4.83 7.59 9.61
CA GLY A 128 3.78 7.17 10.53
C GLY A 128 2.46 6.87 9.81
N VAL A 129 1.36 6.96 10.54
CA VAL A 129 0.01 6.90 9.98
C VAL A 129 -0.34 8.26 9.39
N ARG A 130 -0.62 8.32 8.08
CA ARG A 130 -0.88 9.59 7.39
C ARG A 130 -1.89 9.46 6.28
N ALA A 131 -2.30 10.62 5.76
CA ALA A 131 -3.03 10.68 4.51
C ALA A 131 -2.09 10.40 3.32
N GLY A 132 -2.51 9.54 2.40
CA GLY A 132 -1.88 9.29 1.10
C GLY A 132 -2.79 9.70 -0.06
N ASN A 133 -2.35 9.48 -1.30
CA ASN A 133 -3.22 9.60 -2.48
C ASN A 133 -3.72 8.22 -2.91
N VAL A 134 -4.89 8.17 -3.51
CA VAL A 134 -5.36 7.01 -4.28
C VAL A 134 -4.67 7.00 -5.66
N SER A 135 -4.85 8.05 -6.45
CA SER A 135 -4.27 8.14 -7.80
C SER A 135 -2.76 8.41 -7.83
N GLY A 136 -2.12 8.07 -8.95
CA GLY A 136 -0.68 8.27 -9.17
C GLY A 136 0.20 7.24 -8.46
N ARG A 137 -0.39 6.12 -8.02
CA ARG A 137 0.27 5.00 -7.34
C ARG A 137 -0.11 3.68 -7.99
N VAL A 138 0.68 2.64 -7.71
CA VAL A 138 0.32 1.26 -8.07
C VAL A 138 -0.57 0.68 -6.99
N TRP A 139 -1.75 0.20 -7.39
CA TRP A 139 -2.60 -0.68 -6.62
C TRP A 139 -2.90 -1.92 -7.47
N ASP A 140 -2.37 -3.07 -7.07
CA ASP A 140 -2.55 -4.33 -7.79
C ASP A 140 -3.96 -4.89 -7.55
N HIS A 141 -4.56 -4.60 -6.39
CA HIS A 141 -5.95 -4.91 -6.08
C HIS A 141 -6.62 -3.74 -5.38
N ILE A 142 -7.89 -3.49 -5.71
CA ILE A 142 -8.76 -2.55 -5.02
C ILE A 142 -10.04 -3.30 -4.72
N CYS A 143 -10.48 -3.26 -3.47
CA CYS A 143 -11.56 -4.13 -3.00
C CYS A 143 -12.48 -3.46 -1.98
N ARG A 144 -13.76 -3.82 -2.02
CA ARG A 144 -14.72 -3.60 -0.94
C ARG A 144 -14.69 -4.79 0.03
N VAL A 145 -15.03 -4.52 1.28
CA VAL A 145 -15.17 -5.52 2.34
C VAL A 145 -16.62 -6.01 2.37
N PRO A 146 -16.89 -7.32 2.42
CA PRO A 146 -18.25 -7.84 2.49
C PRO A 146 -18.94 -7.44 3.80
N ASN A 147 -20.27 -7.34 3.77
CA ASN A 147 -21.13 -6.93 4.91
C ASN A 147 -20.87 -5.50 5.42
N VAL A 148 -20.33 -4.63 4.56
CA VAL A 148 -20.17 -3.19 4.80
C VAL A 148 -21.10 -2.42 3.87
N ALA A 149 -21.82 -1.45 4.41
CA ALA A 149 -22.62 -0.52 3.63
C ALA A 149 -21.72 0.57 3.05
N TYR A 150 -21.85 0.82 1.75
CA TYR A 150 -21.09 1.84 1.05
C TYR A 150 -22.06 2.89 0.48
N SER A 151 -21.68 4.16 0.54
CA SER A 151 -22.47 5.29 0.04
C SER A 151 -22.66 5.29 -1.49
N SER A 152 -21.85 4.52 -2.22
CA SER A 152 -21.98 4.35 -3.66
C SER A 152 -22.33 2.91 -4.03
N GLU A 153 -23.07 2.76 -5.13
CA GLU A 153 -23.37 1.45 -5.70
C GLU A 153 -22.10 0.72 -6.16
N ALA A 154 -22.06 -0.58 -5.91
CA ALA A 154 -20.99 -1.42 -6.43
C ALA A 154 -21.06 -1.44 -7.97
N ARG A 155 -19.94 -1.14 -8.62
CA ARG A 155 -19.81 -1.17 -10.07
C ARG A 155 -18.72 -2.15 -10.47
N ALA A 156 -18.87 -2.78 -11.63
CA ALA A 156 -17.83 -3.62 -12.18
C ALA A 156 -16.54 -2.80 -12.39
N PRO A 157 -15.36 -3.34 -12.06
CA PRO A 157 -14.10 -2.63 -12.22
C PRO A 157 -13.89 -2.14 -13.65
N ARG A 158 -13.68 -0.85 -13.82
CA ARG A 158 -13.25 -0.27 -15.10
C ARG A 158 -11.75 -0.43 -15.24
N LEU A 159 -11.33 -1.10 -16.31
CA LEU A 159 -9.91 -1.17 -16.70
C LEU A 159 -9.45 0.21 -17.18
N LYS A 160 -8.88 1.03 -16.29
CA LYS A 160 -8.08 2.18 -16.69
C LYS A 160 -6.66 1.71 -16.99
N PRO A 161 -5.98 2.25 -18.03
CA PRO A 161 -4.55 2.07 -18.17
C PRO A 161 -3.87 2.54 -16.88
N GLN A 162 -3.18 1.65 -16.19
CA GLN A 162 -2.44 2.07 -15.01
C GLN A 162 -1.27 2.96 -15.44
N PRO A 163 -0.90 3.98 -14.64
CA PRO A 163 0.29 4.75 -14.91
C PRO A 163 1.50 3.84 -15.08
N GLN A 164 2.51 4.25 -15.85
CA GLN A 164 3.72 3.46 -15.95
C GLN A 164 4.50 3.54 -14.63
N PHE A 165 4.91 2.38 -14.13
CA PHE A 165 5.73 2.26 -12.93
C PHE A 165 6.87 1.28 -13.18
N ILE A 166 8.04 1.57 -12.63
CA ILE A 166 9.19 0.68 -12.66
C ILE A 166 9.41 0.15 -11.23
N ARG A 167 9.40 -1.17 -11.08
CA ARG A 167 9.60 -1.87 -9.81
C ARG A 167 10.39 -3.16 -10.03
N LEU A 168 10.87 -3.75 -8.94
CA LEU A 168 11.48 -5.07 -8.97
C LEU A 168 10.45 -6.12 -9.43
N GLN A 169 10.86 -6.99 -10.35
CA GLN A 169 10.06 -8.07 -10.91
C GLN A 169 10.96 -9.12 -11.55
N GLU A 170 10.41 -10.27 -11.92
CA GLU A 170 11.13 -11.35 -12.61
C GLU A 170 10.49 -11.63 -13.99
N PRO A 171 11.24 -11.48 -15.10
CA PRO A 171 12.61 -10.94 -15.18
C PRO A 171 12.64 -9.41 -14.90
N ASN A 172 13.81 -8.92 -14.47
CA ASN A 172 14.02 -7.50 -14.19
C ASN A 172 13.68 -6.63 -15.42
N ILE A 173 13.10 -5.45 -15.17
CA ILE A 173 12.86 -4.46 -16.23
C ILE A 173 14.22 -3.96 -16.72
N LYS A 174 14.44 -4.06 -18.04
CA LYS A 174 15.62 -3.48 -18.70
C LYS A 174 15.22 -2.36 -19.64
N SER A 175 15.66 -1.13 -19.39
CA SER A 175 15.31 0.02 -20.25
C SER A 175 16.27 1.20 -20.11
N ALA A 176 16.20 2.14 -21.06
CA ALA A 176 16.89 3.42 -20.97
C ALA A 176 16.43 4.25 -19.77
N LYS A 177 15.13 4.17 -19.41
CA LYS A 177 14.57 4.85 -18.23
C LYS A 177 15.18 4.33 -16.93
N VAL A 178 15.47 3.04 -16.84
CA VAL A 178 16.20 2.49 -15.68
C VAL A 178 17.62 3.04 -15.60
N LYS A 179 18.34 3.19 -16.73
CA LYS A 179 19.65 3.86 -16.73
C LYS A 179 19.56 5.29 -16.24
N GLU A 180 18.53 6.02 -16.65
CA GLU A 180 18.27 7.39 -16.18
C GLU A 180 18.06 7.43 -14.67
N ILE A 181 17.24 6.53 -14.11
CA ILE A 181 17.04 6.37 -12.66
C ILE A 181 18.38 6.08 -11.96
N GLN A 182 19.16 5.12 -12.46
CA GLN A 182 20.46 4.75 -11.89
C GLN A 182 21.44 5.94 -11.93
N ASN A 183 21.51 6.68 -13.03
CA ASN A 183 22.34 7.88 -13.14
C ASN A 183 21.92 8.97 -12.13
N SER A 184 20.62 9.25 -12.02
CA SER A 184 20.12 10.25 -11.06
C SER A 184 20.42 9.85 -9.62
N LEU A 185 20.23 8.58 -9.25
CA LEU A 185 20.60 8.07 -7.93
C LEU A 185 22.09 8.25 -7.65
N LYS A 186 22.95 7.87 -8.61
CA LYS A 186 24.40 8.00 -8.49
C LYS A 186 24.82 9.46 -8.32
N ALA A 187 24.24 10.37 -9.10
CA ALA A 187 24.50 11.81 -9.01
C ALA A 187 24.09 12.41 -7.66
N LEU A 188 23.09 11.83 -7.00
CA LEU A 188 22.66 12.17 -5.65
C LEU A 188 23.49 11.48 -4.54
N GLY A 189 24.54 10.74 -4.91
CA GLY A 189 25.42 10.04 -3.97
C GLY A 189 24.86 8.72 -3.42
N ILE A 190 23.78 8.20 -4.00
CA ILE A 190 23.18 6.92 -3.61
C ILE A 190 23.62 5.87 -4.63
N ASP A 191 24.29 4.81 -4.19
CA ASP A 191 24.83 3.81 -5.12
C ASP A 191 23.74 2.83 -5.59
N PRO A 192 23.35 2.82 -6.88
CA PRO A 192 22.37 1.90 -7.43
C PRO A 192 22.99 0.56 -7.87
N GLY A 193 24.30 0.39 -7.70
CA GLY A 193 25.08 -0.64 -8.35
C GLY A 193 25.46 -0.24 -9.78
N LYS A 194 25.53 -1.22 -10.68
CA LYS A 194 25.94 -1.00 -12.07
C LYS A 194 24.86 -0.21 -12.84
N ILE A 195 25.28 0.78 -13.63
CA ILE A 195 24.40 1.52 -14.55
C ILE A 195 24.24 0.72 -15.85
N ASP A 196 23.56 -0.42 -15.76
CA ASP A 196 23.31 -1.35 -16.87
C ASP A 196 21.91 -1.23 -17.47
N GLY A 197 21.04 -0.44 -16.85
CA GLY A 197 19.66 -0.28 -17.23
C GLY A 197 18.76 -1.40 -16.73
N GLU A 198 19.19 -2.20 -15.76
CA GLU A 198 18.42 -3.29 -15.18
C GLU A 198 17.89 -2.93 -13.77
N TYR A 199 16.58 -3.04 -13.57
CA TYR A 199 15.94 -2.68 -12.31
C TYR A 199 15.98 -3.87 -11.33
N GLY A 200 17.19 -4.19 -10.89
CA GLY A 200 17.45 -5.30 -9.96
C GLY A 200 17.39 -4.90 -8.48
N PRO A 201 17.77 -5.82 -7.57
CA PRO A 201 17.75 -5.59 -6.12
C PRO A 201 18.59 -4.41 -5.64
N HIS A 202 19.76 -4.14 -6.24
CA HIS A 202 20.60 -2.99 -5.87
C HIS A 202 19.93 -1.66 -6.23
N THR A 203 19.43 -1.52 -7.47
CA THR A 203 18.65 -0.34 -7.90
C THR A 203 17.42 -0.16 -6.99
N THR A 204 16.74 -1.24 -6.63
CA THR A 204 15.57 -1.21 -5.74
C THR A 204 15.93 -0.68 -4.35
N ALA A 205 17.02 -1.18 -3.75
CA ALA A 205 17.50 -0.72 -2.45
C ALA A 205 17.89 0.77 -2.48
N ALA A 206 18.55 1.21 -3.54
CA ALA A 206 18.90 2.62 -3.75
C ALA A 206 17.65 3.52 -3.87
N VAL A 207 16.62 3.07 -4.60
CA VAL A 207 15.34 3.79 -4.69
C VAL A 207 14.65 3.86 -3.33
N ILE A 208 14.63 2.78 -2.55
CA ILE A 208 14.07 2.77 -1.18
C ILE A 208 14.80 3.81 -0.31
N ALA A 209 16.13 3.82 -0.34
CA ALA A 209 16.94 4.78 0.42
C ALA A 209 16.67 6.23 -0.01
N PHE A 210 16.60 6.47 -1.32
CA PHE A 210 16.23 7.77 -1.88
C PHE A 210 14.83 8.22 -1.42
N GLN A 211 13.83 7.34 -1.52
CA GLN A 211 12.47 7.64 -1.11
C GLN A 211 12.38 7.95 0.40
N ALA A 212 13.09 7.19 1.24
CA ALA A 212 13.12 7.39 2.68
C ALA A 212 13.70 8.77 3.07
N THR A 213 14.76 9.21 2.38
CA THR A 213 15.38 10.53 2.61
C THR A 213 14.53 11.69 2.08
N HIS A 214 13.69 11.45 1.06
CA HIS A 214 12.81 12.45 0.44
C HIS A 214 11.37 12.43 0.98
N ARG A 215 11.12 11.74 2.10
CA ARG A 215 9.79 11.62 2.74
C ARG A 215 8.71 11.07 1.79
N LEU A 216 9.13 10.25 0.83
CA LEU A 216 8.27 9.46 -0.02
C LEU A 216 7.96 8.11 0.66
N VAL A 217 6.98 7.38 0.12
CA VAL A 217 6.77 5.99 0.53
C VAL A 217 7.98 5.18 0.05
N ALA A 218 8.72 4.58 0.99
CA ALA A 218 9.98 3.89 0.72
C ALA A 218 9.73 2.43 0.29
N ASP A 219 9.18 2.28 -0.92
CA ASP A 219 8.69 1.00 -1.46
C ASP A 219 9.50 0.46 -2.64
N GLY A 220 10.51 1.20 -3.10
CA GLY A 220 11.35 0.78 -4.23
C GLY A 220 10.66 0.85 -5.58
N ILE A 221 9.56 1.61 -5.69
CA ILE A 221 8.81 1.80 -6.93
C ILE A 221 9.03 3.21 -7.46
N VAL A 222 9.48 3.30 -8.71
CA VAL A 222 9.55 4.58 -9.42
C VAL A 222 8.24 4.80 -10.17
N GLY A 223 7.50 5.80 -9.71
CA GLY A 223 6.35 6.40 -10.41
C GLY A 223 6.49 7.92 -10.45
N PRO A 224 5.44 8.66 -10.83
CA PRO A 224 5.52 10.12 -11.05
C PRO A 224 6.09 10.91 -9.86
N ALA A 225 5.76 10.53 -8.63
CA ALA A 225 6.28 11.19 -7.43
C ALA A 225 7.79 10.98 -7.24
N THR A 226 8.27 9.74 -7.36
CA THR A 226 9.69 9.39 -7.28
C THR A 226 10.47 10.01 -8.45
N ALA A 227 9.92 9.93 -9.67
CA ALA A 227 10.51 10.48 -10.87
C ALA A 227 10.72 12.01 -10.79
N ARG A 228 9.68 12.74 -10.36
CA ARG A 228 9.78 14.18 -10.11
C ARG A 228 10.86 14.51 -9.08
N ALA A 229 10.97 13.73 -8.00
CA ALA A 229 12.00 13.94 -6.99
C ALA A 229 13.41 13.63 -7.53
N LEU A 230 13.54 12.62 -8.40
CA LEU A 230 14.78 12.29 -9.13
C LEU A 230 15.09 13.27 -10.28
N LYS A 231 14.19 14.22 -10.56
CA LYS A 231 14.27 15.18 -11.67
C LYS A 231 14.40 14.50 -13.05
N ILE A 232 13.68 13.40 -13.23
CA ILE A 232 13.61 12.67 -14.51
C ILE A 232 12.23 12.88 -15.14
N GLU A 233 12.16 12.89 -16.47
CA GLU A 233 10.89 12.96 -17.18
C GLU A 233 10.10 11.66 -16.98
N TRP A 234 8.78 11.76 -16.79
CA TRP A 234 7.91 10.61 -16.59
C TRP A 234 6.68 10.71 -17.50
N PRO A 235 6.39 9.67 -18.30
CA PRO A 235 5.21 9.64 -19.17
C PRO A 235 3.90 9.45 -18.40
#